data_AF-A0A955DP99-F1
#
_entry.id   AF-A0A955DP99-F1
#
_cell.length_a   1.000
_cell.length_b   1.000
_cell.length_c   1.000
_cell.angle_alpha   90.00
_cell.angle_beta   90.00
_cell.angle_gamma   90.00
#
_symmetry.space_group_name_H-M   'P 1'
#
loop_
_entity.id
_entity.type
_entity.pdbx_description
1 polymer ?
#
loop_
_entity_poly.entity_id
_entity_poly.type
_entity_poly.pdbx_seq_one_letter_code
_entity_poly.pdbx_strand_id
1 'polypeptide(L)' 'MTDALPTLPDRAVDGHKGTFGTVMVIGGQAAMPRMMIGGPAFTALASLRCGAGLAVLAMPAPILHDGLTIAPSATGVAL' A
#
# COMPACT_ATOMS: atom_id res chain seq x y z
N MET A 1 -19.43 21.57 -19.04
CA MET A 1 -19.82 20.89 -17.79
C MET A 1 -18.62 20.96 -16.86
N THR A 2 -18.65 21.84 -15.86
CA THR A 2 -17.70 21.79 -14.74
C THR A 2 -18.16 20.66 -13.83
N ASP A 3 -17.64 19.46 -14.08
CA ASP A 3 -17.91 18.31 -13.22
C ASP A 3 -17.25 18.58 -11.87
N ALA A 4 -18.03 18.66 -10.80
CA ALA A 4 -17.52 18.98 -9.48
C ALA A 4 -16.65 17.81 -9.00
N LEU A 5 -15.48 18.10 -8.42
CA LEU A 5 -14.62 17.05 -7.88
C LEU A 5 -15.37 16.29 -6.78
N PRO A 6 -15.20 14.95 -6.70
CA PRO A 6 -15.81 14.18 -5.63
C PRO A 6 -15.29 14.65 -4.27
N THR A 7 -16.17 14.68 -3.28
CA THR A 7 -15.81 14.98 -1.90
C THR A 7 -15.04 13.83 -1.27
N LEU A 8 -14.20 14.13 -0.29
CA LEU A 8 -13.55 13.09 0.52
C LEU A 8 -14.59 12.33 1.36
N PRO A 9 -14.42 11.02 1.59
CA PRO A 9 -15.30 10.24 2.45
C PRO A 9 -15.15 10.64 3.93
N ASP A 10 -16.23 10.50 4.70
CA ASP A 10 -16.23 10.77 6.14
C ASP A 10 -15.34 9.79 6.92
N ARG A 11 -14.76 10.28 8.02
CA ARG A 11 -13.93 9.50 8.93
C ARG A 11 -14.60 9.40 10.30
N ALA A 12 -15.42 8.36 10.48
CA ALA A 12 -16.18 8.11 11.70
C ALA A 12 -15.27 8.08 12.95
N VAL A 13 -15.71 8.74 14.04
CA VAL A 13 -14.94 8.90 15.29
C VAL A 13 -14.70 7.59 16.02
N ASP A 14 -15.62 6.64 15.88
CA ASP A 14 -15.55 5.27 16.39
C ASP A 14 -14.99 4.26 15.36
N GLY A 15 -14.56 4.75 14.20
CA GLY A 15 -13.98 3.94 13.14
C GLY A 15 -12.61 3.36 13.53
N HIS A 16 -12.38 2.11 13.14
CA HIS A 16 -11.11 1.41 13.37
C HIS A 16 -10.46 1.03 12.03
N LYS A 17 -9.25 0.45 12.07
CA LYS A 17 -8.50 0.07 10.86
C LYS A 17 -9.28 -0.78 9.83
N GLY A 18 -10.21 -1.62 10.26
CA GLY A 18 -11.07 -2.40 9.35
C GLY A 18 -12.15 -1.58 8.65
N THR A 19 -12.56 -0.44 9.21
CA THR A 19 -13.60 0.45 8.68
C THR A 19 -13.11 1.17 7.42
N PHE A 20 -11.83 1.51 7.39
CA PHE A 20 -11.21 2.28 6.31
C PHE A 20 -10.59 1.39 5.21
N GLY A 21 -10.96 0.11 5.18
CA GLY A 21 -10.53 -0.85 4.16
C GLY A 21 -9.07 -1.29 4.27
N THR A 22 -8.75 -2.32 3.48
CA THR A 22 -7.41 -2.87 3.33
C THR A 22 -6.99 -2.76 1.87
N VAL A 23 -5.80 -2.22 1.61
CA VAL A 23 -5.21 -2.18 0.27
C VAL A 23 -4.09 -3.20 0.19
N MET A 24 -4.19 -4.16 -0.74
CA MET A 24 -3.11 -5.05 -1.09
C MET A 24 -2.41 -4.55 -2.35
N VAL A 25 -1.10 -4.36 -2.26
CA VAL A 25 -0.25 -3.98 -3.38
C VAL A 25 0.57 -5.19 -3.79
N ILE A 26 0.34 -5.67 -5.01
CA ILE A 26 1.03 -6.82 -5.58
C ILE A 26 2.04 -6.31 -6.60
N GLY A 27 3.32 -6.60 -6.41
CA GLY A 27 4.32 -6.24 -7.41
C GLY A 27 5.75 -6.35 -6.93
N GLY A 28 6.63 -5.70 -7.68
CA GLY A 28 8.08 -5.75 -7.50
C GLY A 28 8.72 -6.84 -8.35
N GLN A 29 10.04 -6.73 -8.54
CA GLN A 29 10.81 -7.68 -9.32
C GLN A 29 12.15 -7.93 -8.64
N ALA A 30 12.43 -9.20 -8.34
CA ALA A 30 13.70 -9.66 -7.78
C ALA A 30 14.63 -10.29 -8.85
N ALA A 31 14.10 -10.60 -10.04
CA ALA A 31 14.85 -11.24 -11.11
C ALA A 31 15.53 -10.22 -12.06
N MET A 32 16.51 -10.70 -12.81
CA MET A 32 17.18 -9.92 -13.85
C MET A 32 16.22 -9.57 -15.01
N PRO A 33 16.43 -8.45 -15.72
CA PRO A 33 17.60 -7.56 -15.63
C PRO A 33 17.45 -6.41 -14.62
N ARG A 34 16.30 -6.28 -13.95
CA ARG A 34 16.02 -5.10 -13.12
C ARG A 34 15.35 -5.49 -11.83
N MET A 35 15.97 -5.07 -10.73
CA MET A 35 15.38 -5.06 -9.42
C MET A 35 14.42 -3.88 -9.28
N MET A 36 13.19 -4.14 -8.83
CA MET A 36 12.16 -3.12 -8.65
C MET A 36 11.49 -3.29 -7.29
N ILE A 37 11.82 -2.40 -6.35
CA ILE A 37 11.30 -2.43 -4.97
C ILE A 37 10.38 -1.24 -4.71
N GLY A 38 10.77 -0.07 -5.21
CA GLY A 38 10.13 1.20 -4.87
C GLY A 38 8.66 1.30 -5.27
N GLY A 39 8.29 0.79 -6.46
CA GLY A 39 6.91 0.85 -6.96
C GLY A 39 5.87 0.36 -5.95
N PRO A 40 5.87 -0.94 -5.59
CA PRO A 40 4.92 -1.46 -4.62
C PRO A 40 5.05 -0.81 -3.24
N ALA A 41 6.28 -0.59 -2.74
CA ALA A 41 6.50 0.00 -1.42
C ALA A 41 5.93 1.43 -1.30
N PHE A 42 6.14 2.28 -2.30
CA PHE A 42 5.57 3.64 -2.31
C PHE A 42 4.06 3.63 -2.45
N THR A 43 3.47 2.70 -3.23
CA THR A 43 2.02 2.56 -3.32
C THR A 43 1.40 2.15 -1.99
N ALA A 44 2.03 1.23 -1.25
CA ALA A 44 1.55 0.83 0.08
C ALA A 44 1.63 1.99 1.09
N LEU A 45 2.70 2.78 1.04
CA LEU A 45 2.82 3.97 1.88
C LEU A 45 1.81 5.07 1.49
N ALA A 46 1.56 5.23 0.19
CA ALA A 46 0.57 6.17 -0.32
C ALA A 46 -0.86 5.78 0.09
N SER A 47 -1.21 4.49 0.07
CA SER A 47 -2.56 4.05 0.48
C SER A 47 -2.86 4.40 1.94
N LEU A 48 -1.89 4.21 2.84
CA LEU A 48 -2.01 4.60 4.25
C LEU A 48 -2.19 6.13 4.40
N ARG A 49 -1.46 6.92 3.62
CA ARG A 49 -1.59 8.39 3.60
C ARG A 49 -2.92 8.87 3.01
N CYS A 50 -3.48 8.12 2.06
CA CYS A 50 -4.79 8.37 1.47
C CYS A 50 -5.96 7.89 2.35
N GLY A 51 -5.67 7.29 3.51
CA GLY A 51 -6.68 6.96 4.50
C GLY A 51 -7.06 5.48 4.57
N ALA A 52 -6.40 4.59 3.82
CA ALA A 52 -6.57 3.16 4.01
C ALA A 52 -6.23 2.77 5.45
N GLY A 53 -7.04 1.92 6.07
CA GLY A 53 -6.82 1.51 7.45
C GLY A 53 -5.71 0.46 7.58
N LEU A 54 -5.51 -0.34 6.54
CA LEU A 54 -4.47 -1.36 6.44
C LEU A 54 -3.83 -1.37 5.05
N ALA A 55 -2.54 -1.70 4.99
CA ALA A 55 -1.81 -1.91 3.76
C ALA A 55 -1.04 -3.25 3.81
N VAL A 56 -1.13 -4.02 2.74
CA VAL A 56 -0.43 -5.29 2.57
C VAL A 56 0.49 -5.21 1.35
N LEU A 57 1.75 -5.56 1.52
CA LEU A 57 2.75 -5.68 0.46
C LEU A 57 2.92 -7.14 0.08
N ALA A 58 2.48 -7.50 -1.12
CA ALA A 58 2.74 -8.79 -1.73
C ALA A 58 3.87 -8.64 -2.75
N MET A 59 5.07 -9.13 -2.41
CA MET A 59 6.29 -8.96 -3.20
C MET A 59 7.09 -10.27 -3.28
N PRO A 60 7.95 -10.45 -4.30
CA PRO A 60 8.86 -11.59 -4.36
C PRO A 60 9.65 -11.73 -3.06
N ALA A 61 9.71 -12.95 -2.50
CA ALA A 61 10.32 -13.21 -1.20
C ALA A 61 11.70 -12.55 -0.97
N PRO A 62 12.63 -12.52 -1.94
CA PRO A 62 13.97 -11.94 -1.74
C PRO A 62 13.99 -10.43 -1.49
N ILE A 63 12.95 -9.69 -1.89
CA ILE A 63 12.90 -8.22 -1.81
C ILE A 63 11.76 -7.70 -0.91
N LEU A 64 10.99 -8.60 -0.28
CA LEU A 64 9.90 -8.21 0.60
C LEU A 64 10.40 -7.43 1.82
N HIS A 65 11.51 -7.87 2.42
CA HIS A 65 12.09 -7.19 3.58
C HIS A 65 12.48 -5.75 3.23
N ASP A 66 13.15 -5.54 2.10
CA ASP A 66 13.53 -4.20 1.62
C ASP A 66 12.29 -3.32 1.41
N GLY A 67 11.23 -3.87 0.82
CA GLY A 67 9.95 -3.17 0.67
C GLY A 67 9.34 -2.75 2.01
N LEU A 68 9.39 -3.63 3.02
CA LEU A 68 8.91 -3.33 4.37
C LEU A 68 9.78 -2.30 5.10
N THR A 69 11.06 -2.16 4.78
CA THR A 69 11.88 -1.06 5.33
C THR A 69 11.41 0.31 4.85
N ILE A 70 10.91 0.40 3.61
CA ILE A 70 10.38 1.64 3.00
C ILE A 70 8.96 1.94 3.50
N ALA A 71 8.14 0.90 3.69
CA ALA A 71 6.75 1.01 4.16
C ALA A 71 6.55 0.24 5.49
N PRO A 72 7.12 0.72 6.61
CA PRO A 72 7.19 -0.03 7.87
C PRO A 72 5.83 -0.26 8.55
N SER A 73 4.80 0.50 8.18
CA SER A 73 3.43 0.33 8.70
C SER A 73 2.61 -0.69 7.92
N ALA A 74 3.13 -1.23 6.80
CA ALA A 74 2.46 -2.27 6.03
C ALA A 74 2.85 -3.67 6.56
N THR A 75 2.01 -4.67 6.29
CA THR A 75 2.33 -6.08 6.52
C THR A 75 2.77 -6.75 5.23
N GLY A 76 3.67 -7.73 5.30
CA GLY A 76 4.20 -8.42 4.12
C GLY A 76 3.60 -9.79 3.85
N VAL A 77 3.43 -10.11 2.58
CA VAL A 77 3.14 -11.46 2.06
C VAL A 77 4.19 -11.79 1.01
N ALA A 78 4.93 -12.88 1.22
CA ALA A 78 5.92 -13.33 0.24
C ALA A 78 5.22 -14.06 -0.92
N LEU A 79 5.65 -13.74 -2.15
CA LEU A 79 5.27 -14.40 -3.40
C LEU A 79 6.42 -15.28 -3.93
#